data_AF-A0A7J7GC22-F1
#
_entry.id   AF-A0A7J7GC22-F1
#
_cell.length_a   1.000
_cell.length_b   1.000
_cell.length_c   1.000
_cell.angle_alpha   90.00
_cell.angle_beta   90.00
_cell.angle_gamma   90.00
#
_symmetry.space_group_name_H-M   'P 1'
#
loop_
_entity.id
_entity.type
_entity.pdbx_description
1 polymer ?
#
loop_
_entity_poly.entity_id
_entity_poly.type
_entity_poly.pdbx_seq_one_letter_code
_entity_poly.pdbx_strand_id
1 'polypeptide(L)'
;MVFALRNNGNTSGCIVDFRFGNSRVVKPAYEVLLNELQKHFSSSKNLKSLELCYQRHKPEGFNNLPTITFHYKGTQANLVIKPKGSFEVGDKMASNKKHEYFCLAMLSDDKMTSIERHE
;
A
#
# COMPACT_ATOMS: atom_id res chain seq x y z
N MET A 1 17.15 -10.81 3.40
CA MET A 1 18.24 -9.91 2.94
C MET A 1 17.97 -8.55 3.56
N VAL A 2 18.91 -7.95 4.30
CA VAL A 2 18.70 -6.70 5.06
C VAL A 2 19.35 -5.55 4.31
N PHE A 3 18.60 -4.50 3.97
CA PHE A 3 19.14 -3.26 3.41
C PHE A 3 18.99 -2.13 4.43
N ALA A 4 20.01 -1.28 4.56
CA ALA A 4 19.98 -0.08 5.41
C ALA A 4 19.79 1.17 4.54
N LEU A 5 18.84 2.05 4.88
CA LEU A 5 18.86 3.42 4.36
C LEU A 5 19.96 4.19 5.10
N ARG A 6 20.90 4.73 4.35
CA ARG A 6 21.85 5.71 4.88
C ARG A 6 21.26 7.10 4.70
N ASN A 7 20.80 7.70 5.78
CA ASN A 7 20.69 9.15 5.89
C ASN A 7 21.46 9.61 7.13
N ASN A 8 22.07 10.80 7.05
CA ASN A 8 23.03 11.38 8.00
C ASN A 8 22.53 11.43 9.47
N GLY A 9 22.60 10.32 10.20
CA GLY A 9 22.50 10.29 11.67
C GLY A 9 21.48 9.32 12.27
N ASN A 10 20.51 8.80 11.51
CA ASN A 10 19.56 7.79 12.00
C ASN A 10 19.41 6.64 11.00
N THR A 11 19.84 5.45 11.42
CA THR A 11 19.82 4.21 10.64
C THR A 11 18.41 3.64 10.59
N SER A 12 17.58 4.07 9.64
CA SER A 12 16.37 3.33 9.26
C SER A 12 16.69 2.40 8.09
N GLY A 13 16.11 1.20 8.04
CA GLY A 13 16.40 0.19 7.02
C GLY A 13 15.18 -0.17 6.16
N CYS A 14 15.44 -0.83 5.03
CA CYS A 14 14.43 -1.57 4.28
C CYS A 14 14.80 -3.06 4.34
N ILE A 15 13.98 -3.88 4.98
CA ILE A 15 14.15 -5.32 5.00
C ILE A 15 13.17 -5.91 3.99
N VAL A 16 13.64 -6.83 3.15
CA VAL A 16 12.73 -7.74 2.44
C VAL A 16 12.73 -9.02 3.25
N ASP A 17 11.63 -9.24 3.96
CA ASP A 17 11.37 -10.46 4.74
C ASP A 17 10.10 -11.12 4.20
N PHE A 18 9.90 -12.40 4.48
CA PHE A 18 8.75 -13.17 4.00
C PHE A 18 8.03 -13.86 5.16
N ARG A 19 8.14 -13.29 6.36
CA ARG A 19 7.74 -13.93 7.62
C ARG A 19 6.46 -13.34 8.21
N PHE A 20 6.08 -12.13 7.79
CA PHE A 20 4.89 -11.45 8.28
C PHE A 20 3.91 -11.22 7.13
N GLY A 21 2.61 -11.43 7.33
CA GLY A 21 1.62 -11.36 6.23
C GLY A 21 1.36 -9.97 5.64
N ASN A 22 1.91 -8.90 6.23
CA ASN A 22 1.67 -7.52 5.81
C ASN A 22 2.97 -6.72 5.71
N SER A 23 3.14 -6.02 4.58
CA SER A 23 4.26 -5.08 4.41
C SER A 23 4.14 -3.90 5.38
N ARG A 24 5.26 -3.44 5.89
CA ARG A 24 5.37 -2.27 6.78
C ARG A 24 6.17 -1.18 6.11
N VAL A 25 5.75 0.06 6.26
CA VAL A 25 6.45 1.23 5.71
C VAL A 25 6.80 2.15 6.86
N VAL A 26 8.03 2.66 6.85
CA VAL A 26 8.48 3.60 7.88
C VAL A 26 7.57 4.82 7.90
N LYS A 27 7.15 5.26 9.09
CA LYS A 27 6.06 6.21 9.30
C LYS A 27 6.10 7.47 8.40
N PRO A 28 7.24 8.18 8.23
CA PRO A 28 7.26 9.35 7.35
C PRO A 28 6.94 9.03 5.88
N ALA A 29 7.39 7.88 5.38
CA ALA A 29 7.09 7.43 4.03
C ALA A 29 5.65 6.90 3.92
N TYR A 30 5.14 6.26 4.98
CA TYR A 30 3.75 5.80 5.04
C TYR A 30 2.78 6.99 4.98
N GLU A 31 3.02 8.06 5.76
CA GLU A 31 2.19 9.27 5.74
C GLU A 31 2.14 9.94 4.35
N VAL A 32 3.28 10.01 3.65
CA VAL A 32 3.32 10.50 2.27
C VAL A 32 2.51 9.61 1.33
N LEU A 33 2.66 8.28 1.44
CA LEU A 33 1.88 7.32 0.66
C LEU A 33 0.37 7.50 0.89
N LEU A 34 -0.06 7.66 2.14
CA LEU A 34 -1.47 7.89 2.47
C LEU A 34 -2.01 9.17 1.83
N ASN A 35 -1.26 10.27 1.93
CA ASN A 35 -1.66 11.55 1.36
C ASN A 35 -1.80 11.48 -0.17
N GLU A 36 -0.86 10.83 -0.85
CA GLU A 36 -0.92 10.67 -2.30
C GLU A 36 -2.05 9.73 -2.75
N LEU A 37 -2.32 8.66 -2.01
CA LEU A 37 -3.47 7.79 -2.28
C LEU A 37 -4.80 8.53 -2.06
N GLN A 38 -4.93 9.27 -0.96
CA GLN A 38 -6.10 10.10 -0.71
C GLN A 38 -6.32 11.12 -1.82
N LYS A 39 -5.26 11.80 -2.25
CA LYS A 39 -5.30 12.75 -3.36
C LYS A 39 -5.70 12.07 -4.68
N HIS A 40 -5.10 10.93 -5.00
CA HIS A 40 -5.43 10.13 -6.18
C HIS A 40 -6.93 9.78 -6.23
N PHE A 41 -7.47 9.29 -5.11
CA PHE A 41 -8.85 8.86 -5.00
C PHE A 41 -9.86 9.98 -4.73
N SER A 42 -9.42 11.17 -4.30
CA SER A 42 -10.30 12.33 -4.02
C SER A 42 -11.13 12.77 -5.23
N SER A 43 -10.61 12.57 -6.44
CA SER A 43 -11.27 12.91 -7.69
C SER A 43 -12.39 11.92 -8.08
N SER A 44 -12.45 10.76 -7.41
CA SER A 44 -13.36 9.68 -7.76
C SER A 44 -14.71 9.86 -7.09
N LYS A 45 -15.73 10.22 -7.87
CA LYS A 45 -17.12 10.40 -7.41
C LYS A 45 -17.78 9.13 -6.85
N ASN A 46 -17.17 7.96 -7.08
CA ASN A 46 -17.73 6.65 -6.74
C ASN A 46 -17.08 6.02 -5.50
N LEU A 47 -16.17 6.72 -4.83
CA LEU A 47 -15.44 6.20 -3.67
C LEU A 47 -15.93 6.83 -2.37
N LYS A 48 -16.21 5.98 -1.36
CA LYS A 48 -16.39 6.43 0.03
C LYS A 48 -15.18 5.98 0.84
N SER A 49 -14.50 6.93 1.49
CA SER A 49 -13.31 6.68 2.32
C SER A 49 -13.70 6.22 3.73
N LEU A 50 -13.01 5.20 4.23
CA LEU A 50 -13.11 4.61 5.56
C LEU A 50 -11.69 4.25 6.03
N GLU A 51 -10.99 5.18 6.68
CA GLU A 51 -9.67 4.90 7.32
C GLU A 51 -8.73 4.02 6.47
N LEU A 52 -8.47 4.43 5.20
CA LEU A 52 -7.59 3.74 4.23
C LEU A 52 -8.21 2.56 3.45
N CYS A 53 -9.48 2.30 3.71
CA CYS A 53 -10.34 1.50 2.86
C CYS A 53 -11.27 2.40 2.04
N TYR A 54 -11.55 2.00 0.81
CA TYR A 54 -12.47 2.69 -0.06
C TYR A 54 -13.56 1.74 -0.50
N GLN A 55 -14.81 2.19 -0.37
CA GLN A 55 -15.96 1.49 -0.93
C GLN A 55 -16.24 2.01 -2.33
N ARG A 56 -16.43 1.11 -3.31
CA ARG A 56 -16.96 1.45 -4.63
C ARG A 56 -18.22 0.67 -4.98
N HIS A 57 -19.05 1.29 -5.80
CA HIS A 57 -20.36 0.76 -6.20
C HIS A 57 -20.29 -0.21 -7.37
N LYS A 58 -19.30 -0.03 -8.25
CA LYS A 58 -19.02 -0.94 -9.36
C LYS A 58 -17.84 -1.82 -8.94
N PRO A 59 -18.00 -3.15 -8.84
CA PRO A 59 -16.87 -4.05 -8.61
C PRO A 59 -15.91 -4.01 -9.80
N GLU A 60 -14.63 -3.79 -9.54
CA GLU A 60 -13.58 -3.79 -10.57
C GLU A 60 -12.35 -4.62 -10.15
N GLY A 61 -12.37 -5.29 -8.99
CA GLY A 61 -11.27 -6.09 -8.49
C GLY A 61 -10.01 -5.27 -8.25
N PHE A 62 -8.91 -5.65 -8.89
CA PHE A 62 -7.66 -4.90 -8.83
C PHE A 62 -7.52 -3.84 -9.94
N ASN A 63 -8.53 -3.71 -10.80
CA ASN A 63 -8.47 -2.73 -11.89
C ASN A 63 -8.61 -1.31 -11.34
N ASN A 64 -7.94 -0.38 -12.04
CA ASN A 64 -7.88 1.05 -11.70
C ASN A 64 -7.29 1.35 -10.31
N LEU A 65 -6.58 0.39 -9.71
CA LEU A 65 -5.75 0.61 -8.53
C LEU A 65 -4.31 0.95 -8.94
N PRO A 66 -3.64 1.88 -8.24
CA PRO A 66 -2.30 2.30 -8.60
C PRO A 66 -1.27 1.21 -8.32
N THR A 67 -0.20 1.20 -9.11
CA THR A 67 1.00 0.41 -8.83
C THR A 67 1.91 1.21 -7.88
N ILE A 68 2.44 0.56 -6.84
CA ILE A 68 3.39 1.17 -5.92
C ILE A 68 4.81 0.77 -6.33
N THR A 69 5.71 1.73 -6.47
CA THR A 69 7.11 1.46 -6.83
C THR A 69 8.04 1.97 -5.74
N PHE A 70 8.88 1.07 -5.22
CA PHE A 70 9.97 1.44 -4.31
C PHE A 70 11.25 1.63 -5.12
N HIS A 71 11.79 2.84 -5.07
CA HIS A 71 13.04 3.20 -5.71
C HIS A 71 14.20 2.98 -4.74
N TYR A 72 15.11 2.07 -5.07
CA TYR A 72 16.32 1.81 -4.31
C TYR A 72 17.51 2.56 -4.91
N LYS A 73 18.51 2.78 -4.07
CA LYS A 73 19.78 3.36 -4.52
C LYS A 73 20.47 2.40 -5.50
N GLY A 74 20.79 2.89 -6.70
CA GLY A 74 21.47 2.15 -7.75
C GLY A 74 20.90 2.48 -9.12
N THR A 75 21.56 2.03 -10.20
CA THR A 75 21.01 2.16 -11.54
C THR A 75 19.92 1.11 -11.74
N GLN A 76 18.68 1.56 -12.04
CA GLN A 76 17.52 0.72 -12.33
C GLN A 76 17.04 -0.20 -11.17
N ALA A 77 17.33 0.14 -9.93
CA ALA A 77 16.92 -0.65 -8.77
C ALA A 77 15.50 -0.26 -8.31
N ASN A 78 14.47 -0.78 -9.00
CA ASN A 78 13.06 -0.54 -8.67
C ASN A 78 12.36 -1.84 -8.25
N LEU A 79 11.64 -1.83 -7.14
CA LEU A 79 10.67 -2.88 -6.81
C LEU A 79 9.27 -2.38 -7.16
N VAL A 80 8.65 -3.02 -8.15
CA VAL A 80 7.32 -2.68 -8.62
C VAL A 80 6.31 -3.62 -7.98
N ILE A 81 5.50 -3.11 -7.06
CA ILE A 81 4.42 -3.85 -6.42
C ILE A 81 3.12 -3.58 -7.18
N LYS A 82 2.62 -4.62 -7.85
CA LYS A 82 1.33 -4.57 -8.54
C LYS A 82 0.18 -4.46 -7.53
N PRO A 83 -1.01 -3.96 -7.91
CA PRO A 83 -2.12 -3.78 -6.98
C PRO A 83 -2.47 -5.01 -6.14
N LYS A 84 -2.36 -6.21 -6.72
CA LYS A 84 -2.56 -7.48 -6.01
C LYS A 84 -1.63 -7.71 -4.82
N GLY A 85 -0.47 -7.05 -4.78
CA GLY A 85 0.48 -7.17 -3.67
C GLY A 85 0.48 -5.97 -2.71
N SER A 86 -0.38 -4.96 -2.97
CA SER A 86 -0.44 -3.75 -2.16
C SER A 86 -1.85 -3.40 -1.67
N PHE A 87 -2.88 -4.09 -2.15
CA PHE A 87 -4.26 -3.86 -1.76
C PHE A 87 -4.96 -5.18 -1.45
N GLU A 88 -5.82 -5.15 -0.46
CA GLU A 88 -6.84 -6.18 -0.25
C GLU A 88 -8.12 -5.73 -0.93
N VAL A 89 -8.81 -6.64 -1.62
CA VAL A 89 -10.11 -6.37 -2.25
C VAL A 89 -11.12 -7.40 -1.74
N GLY A 90 -12.24 -6.93 -1.21
CA GLY A 90 -13.28 -7.77 -0.64
C GLY A 90 -14.69 -7.28 -1.01
N ASP A 91 -15.60 -8.23 -1.16
CA ASP A 91 -17.01 -7.95 -1.41
C ASP A 91 -17.79 -7.91 -0.08
N LYS A 92 -18.62 -6.88 0.10
CA LYS A 92 -19.67 -6.89 1.11
C LYS A 92 -21.02 -6.93 0.42
N MET A 93 -21.80 -7.97 0.69
CA MET A 93 -23.21 -7.97 0.34
C MET A 93 -23.97 -7.18 1.40
N ALA A 94 -24.46 -6.00 1.02
CA ALA A 94 -25.46 -5.27 1.80
C ALA A 94 -26.68 -5.05 0.90
N SER A 95 -27.80 -5.66 1.25
CA SER A 95 -29.13 -5.35 0.69
C SER A 95 -29.19 -5.39 -0.85
N ASN A 96 -28.97 -6.56 -1.45
CA ASN A 96 -29.06 -6.83 -2.91
C ASN A 96 -28.15 -5.96 -3.82
N LYS A 97 -27.23 -5.17 -3.26
CA LYS A 97 -26.21 -4.43 -4.01
C LYS A 97 -24.83 -4.98 -3.65
N LYS A 98 -24.05 -5.34 -4.67
CA LYS A 98 -22.63 -5.70 -4.51
C LYS A 98 -21.84 -4.42 -4.30
N HIS A 99 -21.30 -4.24 -3.10
CA HIS A 99 -20.31 -3.21 -2.83
C HIS A 99 -18.95 -3.87 -2.69
N GLU A 100 -17.98 -3.35 -3.42
CA GLU A 100 -16.60 -3.79 -3.31
C GLU A 100 -15.84 -2.80 -2.44
N TYR A 101 -15.03 -3.32 -1.54
CA TYR A 101 -14.12 -2.56 -0.70
C TYR A 101 -12.71 -2.91 -1.10
N PHE A 102 -11.84 -1.91 -1.13
CA PHE A 102 -10.41 -2.15 -1.23
C PHE A 102 -9.65 -1.34 -0.19
N CYS A 103 -8.63 -1.94 0.39
CA CYS A 103 -7.83 -1.33 1.46
C CYS A 103 -6.35 -1.43 1.12
N LEU A 104 -5.55 -0.45 1.53
CA LEU A 104 -4.09 -0.56 1.44
C LEU A 104 -3.61 -1.69 2.36
N ALA A 105 -2.90 -2.68 1.80
CA ALA A 105 -2.34 -3.83 2.51
C ALA A 105 -0.94 -3.54 3.08
N MET A 106 -0.75 -2.35 3.62
CA MET A 106 0.52 -1.91 4.22
C MET A 106 0.24 -1.22 5.54
N LEU A 107 1.13 -1.41 6.51
CA LEU A 107 1.02 -0.83 7.84
C LEU A 107 2.14 0.19 8.08
N SER A 108 1.89 1.15 8.96
CA SER A 108 2.94 2.04 9.46
C SER A 108 3.87 1.29 10.42
N ASP A 109 5.15 1.64 10.41
CA ASP A 109 6.14 1.22 11.40
C ASP A 109 7.06 2.38 11.78
N ASP A 110 7.38 2.54 13.06
CA ASP A 110 8.14 3.70 13.53
C ASP A 110 9.65 3.61 13.23
N LYS A 111 10.16 2.43 12.85
CA LYS A 111 11.59 2.15 12.82
C LYS A 111 12.09 1.73 11.43
N MET A 112 11.34 0.92 10.69
CA MET A 112 11.83 0.40 9.41
C MET A 112 10.72 0.15 8.39
N THR A 113 11.13 0.01 7.13
CA THR A 113 10.27 -0.55 6.09
C THR A 113 10.54 -2.04 5.98
N SER A 114 9.51 -2.89 6.05
CA SER A 114 9.60 -4.29 5.68
C SER A 114 8.67 -4.58 4.50
N ILE A 115 9.20 -5.11 3.40
CA ILE A 115 8.36 -5.56 2.29
C ILE A 115 8.19 -7.06 2.44
N GLU A 116 6.93 -7.46 2.60
CA GLU A 116 6.55 -8.85 2.84
C GLU A 116 5.74 -9.43 1.68
N ARG A 117 5.56 -10.75 1.69
CA ARG A 117 4.64 -11.43 0.78
C ARG A 117 3.20 -11.16 1.22
N HIS A 118 2.41 -10.60 0.31
CA HIS A 118 0.96 -10.62 0.37
C HIS A 118 0.47 -11.87 -0.39
N GLU A 119 -0.38 -12.70 0.23
CA GLU A 119 -0.88 -13.97 -0.33
C GLU A 119 -2.11 -13.79 -1.23
#